data_AF-A0A2H5E0U3-F1
#
_entry.id   AF-A0A2H5E0U3-F1
#
_cell.length_a   1.000
_cell.length_b   1.000
_cell.length_c   1.000
_cell.angle_alpha   90.00
_cell.angle_beta   90.00
_cell.angle_gamma   90.00
#
_symmetry.space_group_name_H-M   'P 1'
#
loop_
_entity.id
_entity.type
_entity.pdbx_description
1 polymer ?
#
loop_
_entity_poly.entity_id
_entity_poly.type
_entity_poly.pdbx_seq_one_letter_code
_entity_poly.pdbx_strand_id
1 'polypeptide(L)'
;MRPTGQPQALSPRAALLFVNGFRALLLLVLFLMSLLSGSDGQSLIAGGPRFYLWSVVYLALVAGWFLLRDGRLGHTLQLTLAIAADIAMMVLLMAMNDGLHGGFGLLLLPYLATAGLLSSGRYALFYAAIATLTLFGYAGVEYQMGAARSSDLFYSALLAMACFMTAIATWQLGRMARASEALAARRGGEIANLNHLNELILQSQRDAVVVLDEGGHLRQFNLQAERYFSRLQRGQLLPELLPLVQRWRENGYPALSTFVEHSVRGRQLVGRLVPVPVPDGELRGVVLFMRDMADMAEEAKRIKLAALGRLTANIAHEIRNPLAAISHAGDLLAEDEADPARQRLLRIMLDNSRRINGLVEDVLTLGRRDRVKRESIELAPFLVQLLEHFTMAQPEAAGAIHCESPAGCRLLFDRGHLTQVLGNLLANAWRHGSRRPGSVRLQAGVAEDCLILRVIDDGPGVAEADQSRLFEPFFTTDSAGSGLGLYIARELAEANDARLDYSPPGGVFRLIGHLAYD
;
A
#
# COMPACT_ATOMS: atom_id res chain seq x y z
N MET A 1 -5.70 3.54 -22.56
CA MET A 1 -4.84 4.71 -22.83
C MET A 1 -3.50 4.21 -23.34
N ARG A 2 -3.00 4.76 -24.46
CA ARG A 2 -1.75 4.34 -25.13
C ARG A 2 -0.55 4.54 -24.18
N PRO A 3 0.42 3.61 -24.12
CA PRO A 3 1.60 3.78 -23.27
C PRO A 3 2.38 5.01 -23.73
N THR A 4 2.57 5.93 -22.79
CA THR A 4 3.24 7.21 -22.94
C THR A 4 4.72 7.04 -23.29
N GLY A 5 5.11 7.72 -24.37
CA GLY A 5 6.44 7.98 -24.91
C GLY A 5 7.64 7.35 -24.22
N GLN A 6 8.19 6.32 -24.83
CA GLN A 6 9.64 6.09 -24.73
C GLN A 6 10.36 7.38 -25.17
N PRO A 7 11.45 7.81 -24.50
CA PRO A 7 12.29 8.90 -24.99
C PRO A 7 12.77 8.52 -26.38
N GLN A 8 12.22 9.21 -27.39
CA GLN A 8 12.58 8.97 -28.77
C GLN A 8 14.03 9.43 -28.93
N ALA A 9 14.95 8.47 -29.07
CA ALA A 9 16.20 8.73 -29.77
C ALA A 9 15.86 9.57 -31.01
N LEU A 10 16.56 10.70 -31.21
CA LEU A 10 16.36 11.61 -32.34
C LEU A 10 15.92 10.81 -33.56
N SER A 11 14.68 11.05 -34.02
CA SER A 11 14.15 10.28 -35.15
C SER A 11 15.18 10.29 -36.29
N PRO A 12 15.33 9.20 -37.07
CA PRO A 12 16.31 9.16 -38.16
C PRO A 12 16.26 10.40 -39.07
N ARG A 13 15.06 11.00 -39.20
CA ARG A 13 14.83 12.27 -39.88
C ARG A 13 15.45 13.48 -39.19
N ALA A 14 15.29 13.63 -37.87
CA ALA A 14 15.90 14.70 -37.09
C ALA A 14 17.44 14.60 -37.10
N ALA A 15 17.97 13.37 -37.05
CA ALA A 15 19.41 13.12 -37.19
C ALA A 15 19.94 13.57 -38.57
N LEU A 16 19.25 13.20 -39.67
CA LEU A 16 19.63 13.61 -41.02
C LEU A 16 19.50 15.13 -41.23
N LEU A 17 18.48 15.76 -40.66
CA LEU A 17 18.32 17.22 -40.68
C LEU A 17 19.49 17.92 -39.96
N PHE A 18 19.88 17.43 -38.78
CA PHE A 18 21.03 17.95 -38.04
C PHE A 18 22.33 17.83 -38.85
N VAL A 19 22.61 16.66 -39.45
CA VAL A 19 23.80 16.43 -40.28
C VAL A 19 23.83 17.36 -41.49
N ASN A 20 22.69 17.50 -42.19
CA ASN A 20 22.61 18.36 -43.38
C ASN A 20 22.70 19.85 -43.00
N GLY A 21 22.12 20.26 -41.87
CA GLY A 21 22.29 21.61 -41.33
C GLY A 21 23.75 21.92 -40.99
N PHE A 22 24.45 20.96 -40.36
CA PHE A 22 25.88 21.05 -40.10
C PHE A 22 26.71 21.19 -41.39
N ARG A 23 26.42 20.38 -42.42
CA ARG A 23 27.07 20.47 -43.75
C ARG A 23 26.89 21.83 -44.39
N ALA A 24 25.66 22.35 -44.40
CA ALA A 24 25.35 23.65 -44.98
C ALA A 24 26.06 24.78 -44.23
N LEU A 25 26.10 24.73 -42.90
CA LEU A 25 26.83 25.69 -42.08
C LEU A 25 28.34 25.65 -42.39
N LEU A 26 28.94 24.46 -42.46
CA LEU A 26 30.37 24.34 -42.73
C LEU A 26 30.72 24.83 -44.14
N LEU A 27 29.89 24.52 -45.14
CA LEU A 27 30.05 25.05 -46.49
C LEU A 27 29.90 26.58 -46.54
N LEU A 28 28.97 27.15 -45.77
CA LEU A 28 28.81 28.60 -45.63
C LEU A 28 30.06 29.24 -45.01
N VAL A 29 30.63 28.62 -43.98
CA VAL A 29 31.88 29.08 -43.34
C VAL A 29 33.03 29.04 -44.34
N LEU A 30 33.21 27.94 -45.07
CA LEU A 30 34.24 27.83 -46.11
C LEU A 30 34.05 28.86 -47.22
N PHE A 31 32.82 29.07 -47.66
CA PHE A 31 32.50 30.09 -48.66
C PHE A 31 32.84 31.50 -48.15
N LEU A 32 32.48 31.83 -46.90
CA LEU A 32 32.81 33.13 -46.30
C LEU A 32 34.33 33.30 -46.14
N MET A 33 35.05 32.25 -45.75
CA MET A 33 36.52 32.28 -45.66
C MET A 33 37.16 32.52 -47.03
N SER A 34 36.59 32.02 -48.12
CA SER A 34 37.08 32.30 -49.48
C SER A 34 36.95 33.78 -49.87
N LEU A 35 35.97 34.51 -49.32
CA LEU A 35 35.78 35.95 -49.56
C LEU A 35 36.73 36.83 -48.74
N LEU A 36 37.39 36.27 -47.72
CA LEU A 36 38.36 36.98 -46.89
C LEU A 36 39.76 36.86 -47.50
N SER A 37 40.45 38.00 -47.63
CA SER A 37 41.85 38.07 -48.04
C SER A 37 42.76 38.17 -46.81
N GLY A 38 43.86 37.42 -46.82
CA GLY A 38 44.91 37.52 -45.80
C GLY A 38 45.70 38.83 -45.89
N SER A 39 46.65 39.02 -44.97
CA SER A 39 47.55 40.19 -44.94
C SER A 39 48.31 40.44 -46.24
N ASP A 40 48.50 39.37 -47.03
CA ASP A 40 49.28 39.37 -48.27
C ASP A 40 48.39 39.54 -49.51
N GLY A 41 47.09 39.84 -49.34
CA GLY A 41 46.12 40.06 -50.41
C GLY A 41 45.60 38.78 -51.09
N GLN A 42 46.16 37.61 -50.78
CA GLN A 42 45.69 36.32 -51.27
C GLN A 42 44.47 35.83 -50.47
N SER A 43 43.52 35.15 -51.14
CA SER A 43 42.37 34.53 -50.46
C SER A 43 42.87 33.47 -49.46
N LEU A 44 42.20 33.35 -48.31
CA LEU A 44 42.50 32.31 -47.32
C LEU A 44 42.31 30.89 -47.86
N ILE A 45 41.52 30.73 -48.92
CA ILE A 45 41.33 29.44 -49.61
C ILE A 45 41.89 29.57 -51.02
N ALA A 46 42.97 28.84 -51.29
CA ALA A 46 43.55 28.75 -52.62
C ALA A 46 42.65 27.89 -53.52
N GLY A 47 42.48 28.29 -54.79
CA GLY A 47 41.75 27.48 -55.77
C GLY A 47 40.88 28.24 -56.76
N GLY A 48 40.58 29.52 -56.50
CA GLY A 48 39.89 30.40 -57.45
C GLY A 48 38.62 29.77 -58.06
N PRO A 49 38.45 29.75 -59.40
CA PRO A 49 37.29 29.15 -60.05
C PRO A 49 37.04 27.67 -59.71
N ARG A 50 38.10 26.91 -59.40
CA ARG A 50 37.97 25.49 -59.06
C ARG A 50 37.31 25.32 -57.69
N PHE A 51 37.62 26.18 -56.71
CA PHE A 51 36.98 26.14 -55.39
C PHE A 51 35.48 26.41 -55.50
N TYR A 52 35.06 27.42 -56.28
CA TYR A 52 33.63 27.69 -56.48
C TYR A 52 32.90 26.52 -57.15
N LEU A 53 33.54 25.86 -58.14
CA LEU A 53 33.00 24.64 -58.72
C LEU A 53 32.85 23.53 -57.66
N TRP A 54 33.87 23.32 -56.83
CA TRP A 54 33.83 22.38 -55.72
C TRP A 54 32.69 22.71 -54.73
N SER A 55 32.49 23.98 -54.37
CA SER A 55 31.41 24.41 -53.48
C SER A 55 30.03 24.16 -54.07
N VAL A 56 29.85 24.40 -55.38
CA VAL A 56 28.58 24.12 -56.08
C VAL A 56 28.31 22.62 -56.14
N VAL A 57 29.32 21.81 -56.46
CA VAL A 57 29.19 20.34 -56.46
C VAL A 57 28.86 19.84 -55.05
N TYR A 58 29.53 20.37 -54.02
CA TYR A 58 29.27 19.97 -52.65
C TYR A 58 27.86 20.38 -52.19
N LEU A 59 27.42 21.60 -52.53
CA LEU A 59 26.05 22.05 -52.26
C LEU A 59 25.01 21.16 -52.95
N ALA A 60 25.26 20.76 -54.20
CA ALA A 60 24.38 19.86 -54.94
C ALA A 60 24.31 18.47 -54.28
N LEU A 61 25.42 17.95 -53.76
CA LEU A 61 25.44 16.71 -52.99
C LEU A 61 24.63 16.84 -51.69
N VAL A 62 24.81 17.93 -50.93
CA VAL A 62 24.04 18.20 -49.70
C VAL A 62 22.54 18.31 -50.00
N ALA A 63 22.17 19.04 -51.05
CA ALA A 63 20.78 19.18 -51.51
C ALA A 63 20.20 17.83 -51.98
N GLY A 64 20.99 17.02 -52.69
CA GLY A 64 20.62 15.67 -53.11
C GLY A 64 20.33 14.76 -51.91
N TRP A 65 21.19 14.78 -50.89
CA TRP A 65 20.95 14.01 -49.65
C TRP A 65 19.73 14.51 -48.86
N PHE A 66 19.44 15.81 -48.92
CA PHE A 66 18.24 16.38 -48.32
C PHE A 66 16.95 15.92 -49.04
N LEU A 67 16.96 15.88 -50.38
CA LEU A 67 15.84 15.41 -51.20
C LEU A 67 15.61 13.89 -51.07
N LEU A 68 16.70 13.12 -50.95
CA LEU A 68 16.64 11.67 -50.79
C LEU A 68 16.33 11.20 -49.36
N ARG A 69 16.04 12.12 -48.42
CA ARG A 69 15.78 11.80 -47.01
C ARG A 69 14.60 10.84 -46.78
N ASP A 70 13.63 10.82 -47.70
CA ASP A 70 12.40 10.02 -47.64
C ASP A 70 12.43 8.82 -48.62
N GLY A 71 13.61 8.47 -49.16
CA GLY A 71 13.78 7.37 -50.12
C GLY A 71 13.71 5.97 -49.52
N ARG A 72 13.67 4.94 -50.39
CA ARG A 72 13.62 3.50 -50.01
C ARG A 72 14.96 2.91 -49.53
N LEU A 73 16.04 3.69 -49.56
CA LEU A 73 17.35 3.26 -49.10
C LEU A 73 17.37 3.17 -47.57
N GLY A 74 17.94 2.09 -47.02
CA GLY A 74 18.08 1.95 -45.58
C GLY A 74 18.88 3.11 -44.98
N HIS A 75 18.42 3.69 -43.87
CA HIS A 75 19.02 4.86 -43.23
C HIS A 75 20.53 4.73 -43.00
N THR A 76 21.00 3.53 -42.62
CA THR A 76 22.42 3.24 -42.40
C THR A 76 23.24 3.37 -43.69
N LEU A 77 22.70 2.90 -44.83
CA LEU A 77 23.39 2.95 -46.12
C LEU A 77 23.43 4.39 -46.65
N GLN A 78 22.34 5.14 -46.50
CA GLN A 78 22.27 6.56 -46.85
C GLN A 78 23.30 7.38 -46.06
N LEU A 79 23.37 7.18 -44.74
CA LEU A 79 24.35 7.86 -43.88
C LEU A 79 25.79 7.49 -44.25
N THR A 80 26.05 6.20 -44.53
CA THR A 80 27.36 5.70 -44.95
C THR A 80 27.82 6.35 -46.26
N LEU A 81 26.97 6.33 -47.29
CA LEU A 81 27.29 6.94 -48.59
C LEU A 81 27.51 8.45 -48.47
N ALA A 82 26.71 9.11 -47.64
CA ALA A 82 26.81 10.55 -47.45
C ALA A 82 28.11 10.94 -46.73
N ILE A 83 28.52 10.21 -45.69
CA ILE A 83 29.81 10.45 -45.00
C ILE A 83 30.99 10.10 -45.90
N ALA A 84 30.92 9.01 -46.67
CA ALA A 84 31.95 8.68 -47.64
C ALA A 84 32.12 9.79 -48.70
N ALA A 85 31.01 10.36 -49.19
CA ALA A 85 31.04 11.51 -50.07
C ALA A 85 31.63 12.75 -49.40
N ASP A 86 31.31 13.02 -48.13
CA ASP A 86 31.91 14.12 -47.37
C ASP A 86 33.44 13.96 -47.25
N ILE A 87 33.90 12.75 -46.91
CA ILE A 87 35.33 12.42 -46.82
C ILE A 87 36.02 12.65 -48.17
N ALA A 88 35.44 12.14 -49.26
CA ALA A 88 36.00 12.30 -50.60
C ALA A 88 36.07 13.80 -51.00
N MET A 89 35.02 14.57 -50.69
CA MET A 89 34.99 16.01 -51.00
C MET A 89 36.02 16.79 -50.18
N MET A 90 36.24 16.45 -48.91
CA MET A 90 37.28 17.08 -48.09
C MET A 90 38.69 16.73 -48.56
N VAL A 91 38.93 15.49 -49.00
CA VAL A 91 40.22 15.10 -49.61
C VAL A 91 40.43 15.81 -50.95
N LEU A 92 39.37 15.99 -51.76
CA LEU A 92 39.45 16.79 -52.98
C LEU A 92 39.75 18.27 -52.68
N LEU A 93 39.14 18.84 -51.65
CA LEU A 93 39.43 20.21 -51.21
C LEU A 93 40.89 20.33 -50.77
N MET A 94 41.41 19.33 -50.04
CA MET A 94 42.81 19.26 -49.62
C MET A 94 43.75 19.21 -50.84
N ALA A 95 43.42 18.42 -51.87
CA ALA A 95 44.16 18.31 -53.11
C ALA A 95 44.23 19.60 -53.94
N MET A 96 43.23 20.47 -53.79
CA MET A 96 43.14 21.74 -54.51
C MET A 96 43.91 22.88 -53.82
N ASN A 97 44.37 22.66 -52.60
CA ASN A 97 45.10 23.61 -51.76
C ASN A 97 46.53 23.09 -51.51
N ASP A 98 47.16 23.48 -50.40
CA ASP A 98 48.51 23.07 -49.98
C ASP A 98 48.60 21.59 -49.49
N GLY A 99 47.78 20.69 -50.05
CA GLY A 99 47.75 19.28 -49.70
C GLY A 99 47.50 19.04 -48.21
N LEU A 100 48.19 18.04 -47.64
CA LEU A 100 48.05 17.64 -46.24
C LEU A 100 48.41 18.74 -45.23
N HIS A 101 49.15 19.76 -45.66
CA HIS A 101 49.59 20.87 -44.81
C HIS A 101 48.60 22.04 -44.78
N GLY A 102 47.63 22.11 -45.69
CA GLY A 102 46.66 23.20 -45.79
C GLY A 102 45.62 23.26 -44.67
N GLY A 103 45.70 22.39 -43.65
CA GLY A 103 44.75 22.36 -42.51
C GLY A 103 43.35 21.82 -42.84
N PHE A 104 42.97 21.76 -44.12
CA PHE A 104 41.66 21.26 -44.56
C PHE A 104 41.40 19.80 -44.18
N GLY A 105 42.45 18.97 -44.02
CA GLY A 105 42.32 17.62 -43.49
C GLY A 105 41.71 17.57 -42.09
N LEU A 106 41.92 18.60 -41.27
CA LEU A 106 41.33 18.71 -39.92
C LEU A 106 39.79 18.83 -39.98
N LEU A 107 39.23 19.30 -41.09
CA LEU A 107 37.78 19.41 -41.28
C LEU A 107 37.10 18.03 -41.31
N LEU A 108 37.84 16.94 -41.57
CA LEU A 108 37.31 15.58 -41.45
C LEU A 108 36.85 15.25 -40.02
N LEU A 109 37.47 15.87 -39.00
CA LEU A 109 37.17 15.56 -37.59
C LEU A 109 35.72 15.94 -37.22
N PRO A 110 35.22 17.16 -37.47
CA PRO A 110 33.81 17.50 -37.27
C PRO A 110 32.80 16.58 -37.99
N TYR A 111 33.12 16.09 -39.20
CA TYR A 111 32.26 15.14 -39.92
C TYR A 111 32.21 13.78 -39.22
N LEU A 112 33.37 13.26 -38.84
CA LEU A 112 33.48 12.01 -38.08
C LEU A 112 32.87 12.14 -36.68
N ALA A 113 32.97 13.30 -36.05
CA ALA A 113 32.34 13.61 -34.77
C ALA A 113 30.81 13.54 -34.88
N THR A 114 30.25 14.18 -35.89
CA THR A 114 28.81 14.16 -36.16
C THR A 114 28.34 12.73 -36.47
N ALA A 115 29.12 11.99 -37.28
CA ALA A 115 28.86 10.59 -37.57
C ALA A 115 28.95 9.69 -36.33
N GLY A 116 29.91 9.93 -35.45
CA GLY A 116 30.12 9.18 -34.21
C GLY A 116 28.98 9.36 -33.21
N LEU A 117 28.46 10.58 -33.07
CA LEU A 117 27.30 10.87 -32.22
C LEU A 117 26.03 10.11 -32.66
N LEU A 118 25.82 10.02 -33.98
CA LEU A 118 24.58 9.53 -34.58
C LEU A 118 24.59 8.05 -34.98
N SER A 119 25.77 7.45 -35.12
CA SER A 119 25.91 6.06 -35.60
C SER A 119 26.20 5.06 -34.47
N SER A 120 26.01 3.77 -34.76
CA SER A 120 26.43 2.69 -33.86
C SER A 120 27.96 2.59 -33.84
N GLY A 121 28.55 2.07 -32.74
CA GLY A 121 30.01 2.08 -32.54
C GLY A 121 30.82 1.42 -33.67
N ARG A 122 30.30 0.36 -34.29
CA ARG A 122 30.92 -0.26 -35.47
C ARG A 122 31.01 0.66 -36.68
N TYR A 123 30.02 1.53 -36.89
CA TYR A 123 29.98 2.46 -38.02
C TYR A 123 30.86 3.68 -37.77
N ALA A 124 30.93 4.18 -36.52
CA ALA A 124 31.86 5.24 -36.16
C ALA A 124 33.32 4.87 -36.50
N LEU A 125 33.74 3.65 -36.12
CA LEU A 125 35.07 3.12 -36.45
C LEU A 125 35.23 2.88 -37.96
N PHE A 126 34.18 2.38 -38.62
CA PHE A 126 34.20 2.16 -40.07
C PHE A 126 34.41 3.46 -40.86
N TYR A 127 33.76 4.57 -40.47
CA TYR A 127 33.95 5.85 -41.14
C TYR A 127 35.34 6.44 -40.89
N ALA A 128 35.89 6.28 -39.68
CA ALA A 128 37.27 6.65 -39.40
C ALA A 128 38.24 5.84 -40.28
N ALA A 129 38.00 4.54 -40.47
CA ALA A 129 38.81 3.70 -41.35
C ALA A 129 38.72 4.13 -42.83
N ILE A 130 37.54 4.51 -43.33
CA ILE A 130 37.39 5.08 -44.68
C ILE A 130 38.18 6.37 -44.81
N ALA A 131 38.08 7.29 -43.84
CA ALA A 131 38.84 8.53 -43.84
C ALA A 131 40.35 8.27 -43.85
N THR A 132 40.83 7.35 -43.02
CA THR A 132 42.23 6.94 -42.97
C THR A 132 42.71 6.33 -44.28
N LEU A 133 41.96 5.41 -44.87
CA LEU A 133 42.33 4.79 -46.15
C LEU A 133 42.38 5.81 -47.28
N THR A 134 41.42 6.74 -47.30
CA THR A 134 41.36 7.81 -48.31
C THR A 134 42.54 8.77 -48.15
N LEU A 135 42.90 9.11 -46.90
CA LEU A 135 44.03 9.98 -46.59
C LEU A 135 45.38 9.36 -46.98
N PHE A 136 45.61 8.09 -46.62
CA PHE A 136 46.82 7.38 -47.04
C PHE A 136 46.86 7.13 -48.55
N GLY A 137 45.71 6.87 -49.17
CA GLY A 137 45.59 6.79 -50.63
C GLY A 137 46.01 8.08 -51.31
N TYR A 138 45.56 9.23 -50.80
CA TYR A 138 45.98 10.54 -51.29
C TYR A 138 47.48 10.77 -51.12
N ALA A 139 48.03 10.53 -49.92
CA ALA A 139 49.46 10.66 -49.66
C ALA A 139 50.31 9.76 -50.57
N GLY A 140 49.83 8.54 -50.85
CA GLY A 140 50.47 7.60 -51.78
C GLY A 140 50.48 8.09 -53.23
N VAL A 141 49.42 8.77 -53.67
CA VAL A 141 49.35 9.39 -55.00
C VAL A 141 50.33 10.56 -55.11
N GLU A 142 50.40 11.44 -54.11
CA GLU A 142 51.40 12.52 -54.08
C GLU A 142 52.83 11.99 -54.09
N TYR A 143 53.08 10.88 -53.40
CA TYR A 143 54.38 10.22 -53.39
C TYR A 143 54.75 9.70 -54.78
N GLN A 144 53.82 9.06 -55.50
CA GLN A 144 54.05 8.59 -56.87
C GLN A 144 54.25 9.74 -57.87
N MET A 145 53.54 10.86 -57.69
CA MET A 145 53.67 12.04 -58.55
C MET A 145 54.95 12.84 -58.28
N GLY A 146 55.77 12.45 -57.30
CA GLY A 146 56.97 13.20 -56.89
C GLY A 146 56.67 14.53 -56.21
N ALA A 147 55.42 14.72 -55.78
CA ALA A 147 54.94 15.94 -55.12
C ALA A 147 54.98 15.82 -53.57
N ALA A 148 55.19 14.62 -53.03
CA ALA A 148 55.20 14.38 -51.60
C ALA A 148 56.43 14.98 -50.90
N ARG A 149 56.19 15.54 -49.71
CA ARG A 149 57.18 15.95 -48.73
C ARG A 149 57.47 14.81 -47.76
N SER A 150 58.67 14.81 -47.17
CA SER A 150 59.06 13.80 -46.17
C SER A 150 58.15 13.78 -44.93
N SER A 151 57.48 14.90 -44.64
CA SER A 151 56.53 15.04 -43.53
C SER A 151 55.13 14.50 -43.80
N ASP A 152 54.73 14.26 -45.06
CA ASP A 152 53.34 13.97 -45.43
C ASP A 152 52.82 12.66 -44.84
N LEU A 153 53.68 11.65 -44.78
CA LEU A 153 53.37 10.37 -44.12
C LEU A 153 53.11 10.55 -42.62
N PHE A 154 53.91 11.39 -41.96
CA PHE A 154 53.76 11.70 -40.53
C PHE A 154 52.47 12.49 -40.26
N TYR A 155 52.17 13.52 -41.06
CA TYR A 155 50.92 14.29 -40.96
C TYR A 155 49.69 13.41 -41.23
N SER A 156 49.75 12.53 -42.23
CA SER A 156 48.67 11.59 -42.54
C SER A 156 48.40 10.61 -41.39
N ALA A 157 49.46 10.09 -40.77
CA ALA A 157 49.34 9.21 -39.60
C ALA A 157 48.74 9.94 -38.39
N LEU A 158 49.16 11.18 -38.12
CA LEU A 158 48.64 12.00 -37.03
C LEU A 158 47.15 12.32 -37.23
N LEU A 159 46.77 12.73 -38.44
CA LEU A 159 45.38 13.04 -38.76
C LEU A 159 44.49 11.78 -38.75
N ALA A 160 45.00 10.63 -39.20
CA ALA A 160 44.31 9.34 -39.08
C ALA A 160 44.07 8.98 -37.60
N MET A 161 45.07 9.16 -36.73
CA MET A 161 44.91 8.96 -35.29
C MET A 161 43.83 9.89 -34.72
N ALA A 162 43.83 11.16 -35.10
CA ALA A 162 42.82 12.13 -34.70
C ALA A 162 41.42 11.74 -35.17
N CYS A 163 41.28 11.18 -36.38
CA CYS A 163 40.01 10.68 -36.92
C CYS A 163 39.45 9.54 -36.06
N PHE A 164 40.27 8.56 -35.68
CA PHE A 164 39.86 7.46 -34.80
C PHE A 164 39.51 7.94 -33.39
N MET A 165 40.36 8.79 -32.79
CA MET A 165 40.11 9.36 -31.47
C MET A 165 38.80 10.14 -31.42
N THR A 166 38.54 10.96 -32.45
CA THR A 166 37.30 11.74 -32.57
C THR A 166 36.09 10.83 -32.71
N ALA A 167 36.15 9.82 -33.58
CA ALA A 167 35.05 8.87 -33.77
C ALA A 167 34.72 8.08 -32.48
N ILE A 168 35.74 7.63 -31.75
CA ILE A 168 35.56 6.88 -30.49
C ILE A 168 34.97 7.78 -29.40
N ALA A 169 35.56 8.96 -29.18
CA ALA A 169 35.12 9.88 -28.13
C ALA A 169 33.67 10.33 -28.34
N THR A 170 33.32 10.70 -29.57
CA THR A 170 31.97 11.17 -29.90
C THR A 170 30.94 10.05 -29.87
N TRP A 171 31.31 8.83 -30.29
CA TRP A 171 30.46 7.66 -30.07
C TRP A 171 30.21 7.38 -28.58
N GLN A 172 31.24 7.47 -27.74
CA GLN A 172 31.12 7.26 -26.30
C GLN A 172 30.22 8.31 -25.64
N LEU A 173 30.36 9.58 -26.00
CA LEU A 173 29.50 10.67 -25.55
C LEU A 173 28.04 10.46 -25.98
N GLY A 174 27.82 10.12 -27.24
CA GLY A 174 26.47 9.83 -27.76
C GLY A 174 25.82 8.63 -27.05
N ARG A 175 26.60 7.60 -26.74
CA ARG A 175 26.14 6.44 -25.96
C ARG A 175 25.76 6.85 -24.53
N MET A 176 26.60 7.65 -23.86
CA MET A 176 26.37 8.09 -22.49
C MET A 176 25.12 9.00 -22.38
N ALA A 177 24.94 9.93 -23.33
CA ALA A 177 23.77 10.80 -23.37
C ALA A 177 22.45 10.00 -23.48
N ARG A 178 22.38 9.07 -24.43
CA ARG A 178 21.19 8.19 -24.60
C ARG A 178 20.92 7.32 -23.37
N ALA A 179 21.97 6.83 -22.71
CA ALA A 179 21.82 6.04 -21.49
C ALA A 179 21.30 6.87 -20.30
N SER A 180 21.77 8.11 -20.16
CA SER A 180 21.29 9.05 -19.14
C SER A 180 19.82 9.42 -19.36
N GLU A 181 19.42 9.73 -20.59
CA GLU A 181 18.03 10.01 -20.94
C GLU A 181 17.11 8.81 -20.65
N ALA A 182 17.53 7.60 -21.02
CA ALA A 182 16.77 6.39 -20.75
C ALA A 182 16.60 6.12 -19.25
N LEU A 183 17.64 6.37 -18.45
CA LEU A 183 17.59 6.25 -17.00
C LEU A 183 16.67 7.31 -16.37
N ALA A 184 16.76 8.56 -16.83
CA ALA A 184 15.89 9.64 -16.37
C ALA A 184 14.41 9.35 -16.67
N ALA A 185 14.11 8.83 -17.87
CA ALA A 185 12.76 8.42 -18.24
C ALA A 185 12.23 7.28 -17.35
N ARG A 186 13.06 6.27 -17.03
CA ARG A 186 12.68 5.19 -16.10
C ARG A 186 12.40 5.72 -14.70
N ARG A 187 13.29 6.54 -14.13
CA ARG A 187 13.10 7.15 -12.81
C ARG A 187 11.84 8.04 -12.75
N GLY A 188 11.58 8.82 -13.80
CA GLY A 188 10.36 9.61 -13.91
C GLY A 188 9.09 8.75 -13.90
N GLY A 189 9.11 7.62 -14.62
CA GLY A 189 8.01 6.65 -14.62
C GLY A 189 7.78 5.99 -13.25
N GLU A 190 8.85 5.60 -12.55
CA GLU A 190 8.76 5.01 -11.20
C GLU A 190 8.16 5.99 -10.18
N ILE A 191 8.61 7.26 -10.19
CA ILE A 191 8.06 8.30 -9.30
C ILE A 191 6.58 8.54 -9.59
N ALA A 192 6.20 8.64 -10.87
CA ALA A 192 4.81 8.81 -11.26
C ALA A 192 3.94 7.61 -10.82
N ASN A 193 4.46 6.39 -10.97
CA ASN A 193 3.78 5.17 -10.54
C ASN A 193 3.62 5.10 -9.02
N LEU A 194 4.67 5.43 -8.26
CA LEU A 194 4.60 5.49 -6.79
C LEU A 194 3.61 6.54 -6.30
N ASN A 195 3.60 7.73 -6.91
CA ASN A 195 2.62 8.76 -6.58
C ASN A 195 1.19 8.30 -6.89
N HIS A 196 0.98 7.65 -8.04
CA HIS A 196 -0.32 7.11 -8.40
C HIS A 196 -0.79 6.01 -7.43
N LEU A 197 0.10 5.09 -7.04
CA LEU A 197 -0.19 4.06 -6.04
C LEU A 197 -0.53 4.68 -4.68
N ASN A 198 0.23 5.67 -4.23
CA ASN A 198 -0.05 6.39 -2.99
C ASN A 198 -1.43 7.08 -3.03
N GLU A 199 -1.80 7.70 -4.15
CA GLU A 199 -3.13 8.29 -4.34
C GLU A 199 -4.24 7.24 -4.28
N LEU A 200 -4.08 6.10 -4.95
CA LEU A 200 -5.05 4.99 -4.92
C LEU A 200 -5.22 4.42 -3.51
N ILE A 201 -4.12 4.19 -2.79
CA ILE A 201 -4.13 3.72 -1.41
C ILE A 201 -4.91 4.70 -0.54
N LEU A 202 -4.59 5.99 -0.59
CA LEU A 202 -5.27 7.02 0.18
C LEU A 202 -6.77 7.09 -0.13
N GLN A 203 -7.16 6.98 -1.40
CA GLN A 203 -8.57 6.98 -1.83
C GLN A 203 -9.34 5.75 -1.35
N SER A 204 -8.68 4.60 -1.22
CA SER A 204 -9.30 3.35 -0.75
C SER A 204 -9.52 3.27 0.76
N GLN A 205 -8.93 4.19 1.54
CA GLN A 205 -9.07 4.19 2.99
C GLN A 205 -10.48 4.59 3.43
N ARG A 206 -10.94 3.96 4.52
CA ARG A 206 -12.27 4.20 5.11
C ARG A 206 -12.30 5.42 6.02
N ASP A 207 -11.16 5.77 6.60
CA ASP A 207 -11.02 6.97 7.43
C ASP A 207 -10.82 8.18 6.51
N ALA A 208 -11.34 9.34 6.93
CA ALA A 208 -10.97 10.59 6.30
C ALA A 208 -9.52 10.92 6.67
N VAL A 209 -8.69 11.06 5.64
CA VAL A 209 -7.30 11.47 5.76
C VAL A 209 -7.18 12.89 5.27
N VAL A 210 -6.65 13.77 6.12
CA VAL A 210 -6.42 15.19 5.81
C VAL A 210 -5.00 15.54 6.21
N VAL A 211 -4.20 16.05 5.27
CA VAL A 211 -2.83 16.49 5.50
C VAL A 211 -2.80 18.01 5.47
N LEU A 212 -2.33 18.61 6.56
CA LEU A 212 -2.23 20.06 6.76
C LEU A 212 -0.77 20.47 6.99
N ASP A 213 -0.40 21.68 6.58
CA ASP A 213 0.87 22.31 6.97
C ASP A 213 0.77 23.08 8.30
N GLU A 214 1.89 23.67 8.76
CA GLU A 214 1.96 24.47 10.00
C GLU A 214 0.93 25.60 10.06
N GLY A 215 0.57 26.16 8.90
CA GLY A 215 -0.41 27.23 8.77
C GLY A 215 -1.86 26.72 8.77
N GLY A 216 -2.07 25.41 8.72
CA GLY A 216 -3.39 24.78 8.58
C GLY A 216 -3.89 24.74 7.15
N HIS A 217 -3.04 24.91 6.13
CA HIS A 217 -3.44 24.80 4.74
C HIS A 217 -3.46 23.34 4.29
N LEU A 218 -4.47 23.01 3.50
CA LEU A 218 -4.70 21.67 2.99
C LEU A 218 -3.67 21.27 1.94
N ARG A 219 -2.84 20.27 2.22
CA ARG A 219 -1.87 19.72 1.27
C ARG A 219 -2.43 18.53 0.51
N GLN A 220 -3.10 17.63 1.21
CA GLN A 220 -3.64 16.41 0.63
C GLN A 220 -4.86 15.92 1.41
N PHE A 221 -5.75 15.23 0.72
CA PHE A 221 -6.94 14.64 1.31
C PHE A 221 -7.40 13.45 0.46
N ASN A 222 -8.18 12.55 1.06
CA ASN A 222 -8.80 11.44 0.35
C ASN A 222 -10.30 11.67 0.11
N LEU A 223 -10.93 10.73 -0.61
CA LEU A 223 -12.36 10.78 -0.95
C LEU A 223 -13.27 10.79 0.29
N GLN A 224 -12.88 10.11 1.37
CA GLN A 224 -13.66 10.13 2.62
C GLN A 224 -13.65 11.51 3.28
N ALA A 225 -12.54 12.24 3.21
CA ALA A 225 -12.48 13.60 3.70
C ALA A 225 -13.48 14.51 2.95
N GLU A 226 -13.65 14.37 1.63
CA GLU A 226 -14.65 15.17 0.88
C GLU A 226 -16.09 14.89 1.33
N ARG A 227 -16.33 13.72 1.93
CA ARG A 227 -17.65 13.32 2.43
C ARG A 227 -17.99 14.00 3.76
N TYR A 228 -16.98 14.27 4.58
CA TYR A 228 -17.13 14.92 5.89
C TYR A 228 -16.98 16.44 5.78
N PHE A 229 -16.03 16.91 4.97
CA PHE A 229 -15.69 18.32 4.77
C PHE A 229 -16.18 18.78 3.39
N SER A 230 -17.04 19.81 3.33
CA SER A 230 -17.50 20.35 2.05
C SER A 230 -16.49 21.31 1.42
N ARG A 231 -16.21 21.14 0.12
CA ARG A 231 -15.33 22.00 -0.71
C ARG A 231 -13.86 21.99 -0.28
N LEU A 232 -13.26 20.79 -0.26
CA LEU A 232 -11.82 20.64 -0.08
C LEU A 232 -11.06 21.07 -1.35
N GLN A 233 -10.13 22.01 -1.21
CA GLN A 233 -9.20 22.41 -2.27
C GLN A 233 -7.78 22.51 -1.72
N ARG A 234 -6.82 21.99 -2.47
CA ARG A 234 -5.40 22.05 -2.10
C ARG A 234 -4.96 23.51 -2.00
N GLY A 235 -4.18 23.83 -0.98
CA GLY A 235 -3.69 25.17 -0.67
C GLY A 235 -4.69 26.06 0.08
N GLN A 236 -5.91 25.60 0.34
CA GLN A 236 -6.90 26.37 1.09
C GLN A 236 -6.79 26.09 2.59
N LEU A 237 -7.02 27.11 3.41
CA LEU A 237 -7.25 26.94 4.85
C LEU A 237 -8.59 26.23 5.08
N LEU A 238 -8.60 25.30 6.03
CA LEU A 238 -9.83 24.63 6.45
C LEU A 238 -10.26 25.15 7.84
N PRO A 239 -11.21 26.10 7.92
CA PRO A 239 -11.59 26.72 9.18
C PRO A 239 -12.06 25.72 10.23
N GLU A 240 -12.72 24.64 9.76
CA GLU A 240 -13.21 23.54 10.57
C GLU A 240 -12.08 22.76 11.27
N LEU A 241 -10.83 22.82 10.80
CA LEU A 241 -9.70 22.13 11.43
C LEU A 241 -8.67 23.10 12.05
N LEU A 242 -8.85 24.41 11.88
CA LEU A 242 -7.96 25.42 12.47
C LEU A 242 -7.82 25.29 14.00
N PRO A 243 -8.89 25.05 14.79
CA PRO A 243 -8.75 24.89 16.23
C PRO A 243 -7.88 23.67 16.63
N LEU A 244 -7.84 22.63 15.81
CA LEU A 244 -6.99 21.46 16.05
C LEU A 244 -5.52 21.80 15.77
N VAL A 245 -5.24 22.47 14.66
CA VAL A 245 -3.88 22.92 14.30
C VAL A 245 -3.35 23.95 15.29
N GLN A 246 -4.19 24.89 15.75
CA GLN A 246 -3.82 25.89 16.76
C GLN A 246 -3.45 25.22 18.09
N ARG A 247 -4.26 24.28 18.59
CA ARG A 247 -3.93 23.51 19.80
C ARG A 247 -2.63 22.72 19.65
N TRP A 248 -2.40 22.10 18.49
CA TRP A 248 -1.15 21.39 18.22
C TRP A 248 0.07 22.33 18.23
N ARG A 249 -0.08 23.54 17.67
CA ARG A 249 0.96 24.57 17.67
C ARG A 249 1.23 25.14 19.07
N GLU A 250 0.19 25.44 19.83
CA GLU A 250 0.29 25.94 21.22
C GLU A 250 0.99 24.93 22.13
N ASN A 251 0.79 23.63 21.88
CA ASN A 251 1.48 22.55 22.58
C ASN A 251 2.93 22.33 22.11
N GLY A 252 3.49 23.23 21.30
CA GLY A 252 4.90 23.17 20.88
C GLY A 252 5.21 22.11 19.83
N TYR A 253 4.23 21.70 19.01
CA TYR A 253 4.37 20.66 17.99
C TYR A 253 4.80 19.31 18.57
N PRO A 254 3.97 18.67 19.43
CA PRO A 254 4.29 17.39 20.02
C PRO A 254 4.59 16.34 18.94
N ALA A 255 5.66 15.56 19.14
CA ALA A 255 6.12 14.53 18.21
C ALA A 255 5.30 13.22 18.27
N LEU A 256 4.37 13.11 19.21
CA LEU A 256 3.53 11.93 19.42
C LEU A 256 2.13 12.14 18.81
N SER A 257 1.52 11.03 18.37
CA SER A 257 0.14 11.04 17.90
C SER A 257 -0.82 11.38 19.04
N THR A 258 -1.80 12.25 18.78
CA THR A 258 -2.78 12.70 19.78
C THR A 258 -4.20 12.33 19.34
N PHE A 259 -5.02 11.82 20.26
CA PHE A 259 -6.43 11.57 19.99
C PHE A 259 -7.20 12.89 19.86
N VAL A 260 -8.10 12.96 18.90
CA VAL A 260 -8.90 14.16 18.61
C VAL A 260 -10.36 13.80 18.44
N GLU A 261 -11.21 14.59 19.08
CA GLU A 261 -12.66 14.61 18.87
C GLU A 261 -13.02 16.01 18.37
N HIS A 262 -13.80 16.05 17.29
CA HIS A 262 -14.20 17.31 16.69
C HIS A 262 -15.56 17.22 16.01
N SER A 263 -16.41 18.21 16.28
CA SER A 263 -17.73 18.31 15.66
C SER A 263 -17.65 19.15 14.40
N VAL A 264 -18.00 18.56 13.25
CA VAL A 264 -17.98 19.23 11.95
C VAL A 264 -19.36 19.12 11.32
N ARG A 265 -20.02 20.26 11.12
CA ARG A 265 -21.34 20.33 10.45
C ARG A 265 -22.39 19.37 11.06
N GLY A 266 -22.38 19.22 12.38
CA GLY A 266 -23.30 18.34 13.12
C GLY A 266 -22.90 16.87 13.17
N ARG A 267 -21.74 16.50 12.59
CA ARG A 267 -21.14 15.16 12.70
C ARG A 267 -20.09 15.14 13.80
N GLN A 268 -20.13 14.10 14.63
CA GLN A 268 -19.12 13.83 15.64
C GLN A 268 -17.98 13.03 15.01
N LEU A 269 -16.86 13.68 14.70
CA LEU A 269 -15.68 13.03 14.14
C LEU A 269 -14.69 12.71 15.25
N VAL A 270 -14.23 11.47 15.31
CA VAL A 270 -13.19 11.00 16.24
C VAL A 270 -12.00 10.45 15.46
N GLY A 271 -10.79 10.58 16.01
CA GLY A 271 -9.63 9.98 15.41
C GLY A 271 -8.31 10.46 15.99
N ARG A 272 -7.27 10.56 15.17
CA ARG A 272 -5.92 10.91 15.62
C ARG A 272 -5.25 11.94 14.73
N LEU A 273 -4.51 12.84 15.35
CA LEU A 273 -3.57 13.75 14.72
C LEU A 273 -2.18 13.15 14.83
N VAL A 274 -1.52 12.94 13.70
CA VAL A 274 -0.18 12.35 13.60
C VAL A 274 0.76 13.42 13.03
N PRO A 275 1.79 13.85 13.77
CA PRO A 275 2.78 14.78 13.25
C PRO A 275 3.61 14.11 12.15
N VAL A 276 3.90 14.83 11.08
CA VAL A 276 4.84 14.38 10.05
C VAL A 276 6.23 14.83 10.47
N PRO A 277 7.16 13.91 10.77
CA PRO A 277 8.54 14.27 11.07
C PRO A 277 9.19 14.83 9.80
N VAL A 278 9.81 15.99 9.90
CA VAL A 278 10.50 16.64 8.79
C VAL A 278 11.99 16.74 9.11
N PRO A 279 12.88 16.35 8.19
CA PRO A 279 14.32 16.62 8.32
C PRO A 279 14.58 18.13 8.42
N ASP A 280 15.59 18.52 9.21
CA ASP A 280 15.92 19.91 9.60
C ASP A 280 15.66 20.97 8.50
N GLY A 281 14.71 21.88 8.77
CA GLY A 281 14.52 23.14 8.02
C GLY A 281 13.27 23.26 7.14
N GLU A 282 12.47 22.20 6.98
CA GLU A 282 11.24 22.24 6.17
C GLU A 282 9.94 22.26 7.02
N LEU A 283 8.85 22.76 6.40
CA LEU A 283 7.53 22.98 6.98
C LEU A 283 7.00 21.75 7.74
N ARG A 284 6.77 21.87 9.06
CA ARG A 284 6.14 20.82 9.88
C ARG A 284 4.68 20.61 9.43
N GLY A 285 4.25 19.36 9.36
CA GLY A 285 2.89 19.02 8.92
C GLY A 285 2.19 18.11 9.89
N VAL A 286 0.88 18.00 9.75
CA VAL A 286 0.06 17.02 10.47
C VAL A 286 -0.82 16.24 9.52
N VAL A 287 -0.99 14.95 9.81
CA VAL A 287 -1.98 14.09 9.17
C VAL A 287 -3.08 13.82 10.19
N LEU A 288 -4.31 14.19 9.86
CA LEU A 288 -5.49 13.86 10.63
C LEU A 288 -6.16 12.64 9.99
N PHE A 289 -6.36 11.62 10.81
CA PHE A 289 -7.23 10.48 10.53
C PHE A 289 -8.51 10.68 11.33
N MET A 290 -9.66 10.73 10.66
CA MET A 290 -10.94 11.02 11.32
C MET A 290 -12.05 10.10 10.79
N ARG A 291 -12.99 9.75 11.66
CA ARG A 291 -14.15 8.93 11.32
C ARG A 291 -15.39 9.42 12.04
N ASP A 292 -16.53 9.35 11.37
CA ASP A 292 -17.83 9.72 11.94
C ASP A 292 -18.32 8.62 12.90
N MET A 293 -18.67 9.01 14.12
CA MET A 293 -19.25 8.12 15.13
C MET A 293 -20.52 7.42 14.62
N ALA A 294 -21.31 8.08 13.77
CA ALA A 294 -22.51 7.48 13.19
C ALA A 294 -22.18 6.34 12.20
N ASP A 295 -21.15 6.54 11.37
CA ASP A 295 -20.69 5.52 10.42
C ASP A 295 -20.09 4.30 11.14
N MET A 296 -19.37 4.54 12.25
CA MET A 296 -18.87 3.47 13.12
C MET A 296 -20.01 2.68 13.77
N ALA A 297 -21.03 3.37 14.27
CA ALA A 297 -22.19 2.73 14.89
C ALA A 297 -22.99 1.87 13.89
N GLU A 298 -23.18 2.36 12.66
CA GLU A 298 -23.88 1.61 11.61
C GLU A 298 -23.07 0.38 11.15
N GLU A 299 -21.74 0.47 11.05
CA GLU A 299 -20.90 -0.69 10.77
C GLU A 299 -20.99 -1.73 11.90
N ALA A 300 -20.89 -1.30 13.15
CA ALA A 300 -21.06 -2.18 14.31
C ALA A 300 -22.45 -2.87 14.29
N LYS A 301 -23.49 -2.12 13.93
CA LYS A 301 -24.84 -2.66 13.75
C LYS A 301 -24.92 -3.70 12.63
N ARG A 302 -24.26 -3.47 11.48
CA ARG A 302 -24.22 -4.45 10.37
C ARG A 302 -23.48 -5.72 10.74
N ILE A 303 -22.33 -5.60 11.40
CA ILE A 303 -21.58 -6.76 11.92
C ILE A 303 -22.48 -7.54 12.89
N LYS A 304 -23.18 -6.85 13.78
CA LYS A 304 -24.13 -7.45 14.73
C LYS A 304 -25.31 -8.14 14.02
N LEU A 305 -25.88 -7.54 12.98
CA LEU A 305 -26.96 -8.15 12.19
C LEU A 305 -26.48 -9.40 11.43
N ALA A 306 -25.26 -9.38 10.89
CA ALA A 306 -24.67 -10.54 10.24
C ALA A 306 -24.43 -11.69 11.24
N ALA A 307 -23.96 -11.37 12.45
CA ALA A 307 -23.87 -12.32 13.55
C ALA A 307 -25.25 -12.87 13.94
N LEU A 308 -26.27 -12.02 14.05
CA LEU A 308 -27.65 -12.41 14.33
C LEU A 308 -28.25 -13.33 13.26
N GLY A 309 -27.93 -13.12 11.99
CA GLY A 309 -28.35 -14.00 10.90
C GLY A 309 -27.80 -15.42 11.05
N ARG A 310 -26.52 -15.56 11.42
CA ARG A 310 -25.91 -16.86 11.74
C ARG A 310 -26.54 -17.49 12.99
N LEU A 311 -26.80 -16.69 14.03
CA LEU A 311 -27.50 -17.14 15.23
C LEU A 311 -28.88 -17.70 14.88
N THR A 312 -29.66 -16.99 14.07
CA THR A 312 -31.04 -17.38 13.71
C THR A 312 -31.09 -18.73 12.99
N ALA A 313 -30.15 -18.98 12.06
CA ALA A 313 -30.07 -20.26 11.36
C ALA A 313 -29.77 -21.43 12.32
N ASN A 314 -28.83 -21.24 13.25
CA ASN A 314 -28.49 -22.27 14.23
C ASN A 314 -29.61 -22.51 15.25
N ILE A 315 -30.30 -21.45 15.71
CA ILE A 315 -31.49 -21.55 16.58
C ILE A 315 -32.57 -22.37 15.90
N ALA A 316 -32.83 -22.11 14.61
CA ALA A 316 -33.85 -22.87 13.87
C ALA A 316 -33.53 -24.37 13.81
N HIS A 317 -32.25 -24.73 13.69
CA HIS A 317 -31.80 -26.13 13.76
C HIS A 317 -31.95 -26.72 15.17
N GLU A 318 -31.53 -26.00 16.21
CA GLU A 318 -31.64 -26.46 17.61
C GLU A 318 -33.07 -26.51 18.15
N ILE A 319 -34.02 -25.73 17.60
CA ILE A 319 -35.45 -25.85 17.92
C ILE A 319 -36.09 -27.01 17.14
N ARG A 320 -35.71 -27.21 15.87
CA ARG A 320 -36.29 -28.28 15.03
C ARG A 320 -36.01 -29.68 15.60
N ASN A 321 -34.83 -29.91 16.17
CA ASN A 321 -34.42 -31.20 16.74
C ASN A 321 -35.32 -31.69 17.91
N PRO A 322 -35.50 -30.93 19.02
CA PRO A 322 -36.40 -31.31 20.10
C PRO A 322 -37.86 -31.35 19.64
N LEU A 323 -38.26 -30.49 18.70
CA LEU A 323 -39.63 -30.51 18.16
C LEU A 323 -39.92 -31.79 17.36
N ALA A 324 -38.94 -32.29 16.60
CA ALA A 324 -39.01 -33.59 15.93
C ALA A 324 -39.06 -34.74 16.93
N ALA A 325 -38.29 -34.68 18.02
CA ALA A 325 -38.33 -35.67 19.09
C ALA A 325 -39.67 -35.69 19.84
N ILE A 326 -40.26 -34.52 20.10
CA ILE A 326 -41.61 -34.38 20.68
C ILE A 326 -42.65 -35.01 19.74
N SER A 327 -42.56 -34.72 18.45
CA SER A 327 -43.49 -35.24 17.44
C SER A 327 -43.41 -36.77 17.37
N HIS A 328 -42.19 -37.33 17.26
CA HIS A 328 -41.97 -38.77 17.20
C HIS A 328 -42.40 -39.49 18.49
N ALA A 329 -42.18 -38.89 19.66
CA ALA A 329 -42.68 -39.43 20.92
C ALA A 329 -44.21 -39.39 20.99
N GLY A 330 -44.84 -38.37 20.41
CA GLY A 330 -46.29 -38.26 20.24
C GLY A 330 -46.87 -39.34 19.32
N ASP A 331 -46.21 -39.62 18.19
CA ASP A 331 -46.60 -40.70 17.27
C ASP A 331 -46.56 -42.07 17.97
N LEU A 332 -45.47 -42.36 18.69
CA LEU A 332 -45.33 -43.60 19.47
C LEU A 332 -46.35 -43.71 20.62
N LEU A 333 -46.77 -42.58 21.21
CA LEU A 333 -47.82 -42.54 22.22
C LEU A 333 -49.21 -42.84 21.65
N ALA A 334 -49.43 -42.61 20.36
CA ALA A 334 -50.69 -42.86 19.69
C ALA A 334 -50.85 -44.34 19.26
N GLU A 335 -49.76 -45.11 19.24
CA GLU A 335 -49.73 -46.50 18.74
C GLU A 335 -49.91 -47.59 19.81
N ASP A 336 -49.95 -47.29 21.12
CA ASP A 336 -49.92 -48.31 22.19
C ASP A 336 -50.87 -48.07 23.40
N GLU A 337 -51.55 -49.11 23.88
CA GLU A 337 -52.68 -49.01 24.84
C GLU A 337 -52.37 -49.45 26.28
N ALA A 338 -51.12 -49.80 26.65
CA ALA A 338 -50.77 -50.03 28.06
C ALA A 338 -49.27 -49.81 28.40
N ASP A 339 -48.99 -49.50 29.68
CA ASP A 339 -47.69 -49.69 30.38
C ASP A 339 -46.61 -48.54 30.35
N PRO A 340 -45.54 -48.57 31.20
CA PRO A 340 -44.63 -47.47 31.55
C PRO A 340 -43.88 -46.79 30.40
N ALA A 341 -43.90 -47.38 29.20
CA ALA A 341 -43.43 -46.74 27.98
C ALA A 341 -44.11 -45.37 27.76
N ARG A 342 -45.38 -45.25 28.13
CA ARG A 342 -46.15 -43.99 28.06
C ARG A 342 -45.58 -42.90 28.98
N GLN A 343 -45.20 -43.25 30.22
CA GLN A 343 -44.57 -42.30 31.14
C GLN A 343 -43.19 -41.87 30.66
N ARG A 344 -42.44 -42.77 30.01
CA ARG A 344 -41.13 -42.45 29.42
C ARG A 344 -41.27 -41.49 28.24
N LEU A 345 -42.22 -41.71 27.35
CA LEU A 345 -42.49 -40.84 26.20
C LEU A 345 -43.02 -39.46 26.65
N LEU A 346 -43.93 -39.42 27.63
CA LEU A 346 -44.37 -38.16 28.26
C LEU A 346 -43.20 -37.38 28.88
N ARG A 347 -42.26 -38.08 29.52
CA ARG A 347 -41.05 -37.46 30.07
C ARG A 347 -40.16 -36.88 28.97
N ILE A 348 -39.94 -37.62 27.87
CA ILE A 348 -39.20 -37.15 26.70
C ILE A 348 -39.84 -35.88 26.11
N MET A 349 -41.17 -35.85 25.96
CA MET A 349 -41.87 -34.67 25.44
C MET A 349 -41.73 -33.46 26.38
N LEU A 350 -41.91 -33.66 27.69
CA LEU A 350 -41.77 -32.59 28.70
C LEU A 350 -40.34 -32.04 28.74
N ASP A 351 -39.33 -32.90 28.71
CA ASP A 351 -37.93 -32.49 28.78
C ASP A 351 -37.52 -31.70 27.52
N ASN A 352 -37.94 -32.14 26.34
CA ASN A 352 -37.70 -31.41 25.10
C ASN A 352 -38.48 -30.09 25.04
N SER A 353 -39.70 -30.02 25.58
CA SER A 353 -40.47 -28.77 25.69
C SER A 353 -39.77 -27.76 26.61
N ARG A 354 -39.25 -28.21 27.75
CA ARG A 354 -38.44 -27.34 28.64
C ARG A 354 -37.17 -26.85 27.94
N ARG A 355 -36.50 -27.72 27.16
CA ARG A 355 -35.32 -27.36 26.36
C ARG A 355 -35.64 -26.27 25.33
N ILE A 356 -36.74 -26.40 24.59
CA ILE A 356 -37.18 -25.36 23.63
C ILE A 356 -37.48 -24.05 24.34
N ASN A 357 -38.19 -24.09 25.47
CA ASN A 357 -38.50 -22.88 26.23
C ASN A 357 -37.24 -22.16 26.73
N GLY A 358 -36.26 -22.92 27.24
CA GLY A 358 -34.96 -22.36 27.62
C GLY A 358 -34.20 -21.74 26.45
N LEU A 359 -34.20 -22.37 25.27
CA LEU A 359 -33.61 -21.79 24.05
C LEU A 359 -34.30 -20.48 23.65
N VAL A 360 -35.63 -20.38 23.78
CA VAL A 360 -36.37 -19.16 23.46
C VAL A 360 -36.04 -18.05 24.47
N GLU A 361 -35.96 -18.36 25.77
CA GLU A 361 -35.58 -17.41 26.82
C GLU A 361 -34.14 -16.90 26.64
N ASP A 362 -33.19 -17.79 26.32
CA ASP A 362 -31.80 -17.45 25.99
C ASP A 362 -31.72 -16.47 24.82
N VAL A 363 -32.50 -16.70 23.76
CA VAL A 363 -32.54 -15.84 22.57
C VAL A 363 -33.22 -14.50 22.84
N LEU A 364 -34.32 -14.49 23.61
CA LEU A 364 -34.99 -13.25 24.02
C LEU A 364 -34.07 -12.38 24.90
N THR A 365 -33.21 -13.01 25.71
CA THR A 365 -32.19 -12.30 26.49
C THR A 365 -31.18 -11.59 25.59
N LEU A 366 -30.72 -12.24 24.51
CA LEU A 366 -29.80 -11.60 23.55
C LEU A 366 -30.40 -10.38 22.84
N GLY A 367 -31.73 -10.35 22.66
CA GLY A 367 -32.45 -9.24 22.05
C GLY A 367 -32.73 -8.07 23.00
N ARG A 368 -32.83 -8.32 24.31
CA ARG A 368 -33.13 -7.30 25.33
C ARG A 368 -31.86 -6.62 25.83
N ARG A 369 -31.36 -5.64 25.08
CA ARG A 369 -30.58 -4.55 25.68
C ARG A 369 -31.53 -3.51 26.24
N ASP A 370 -32.15 -3.81 27.38
CA ASP A 370 -32.62 -2.72 28.24
C ASP A 370 -31.39 -1.92 28.72
N ARG A 371 -31.59 -0.64 29.01
CA ARG A 371 -30.52 0.22 29.57
C ARG A 371 -29.91 -0.49 30.79
N VAL A 372 -28.64 -0.90 30.69
CA VAL A 372 -27.89 -1.51 31.79
C VAL A 372 -28.01 -0.62 33.02
N LYS A 373 -28.60 -1.13 34.11
CA LYS A 373 -28.79 -0.38 35.36
C LYS A 373 -27.71 -0.80 36.35
N ARG A 374 -26.51 -0.27 36.15
CA ARG A 374 -25.39 -0.56 37.06
C ARG A 374 -25.68 0.02 38.43
N GLU A 375 -25.49 -0.80 39.46
CA GLU A 375 -25.60 -0.42 40.86
C GLU A 375 -24.41 -0.97 41.66
N SER A 376 -24.15 -0.39 42.83
CA SER A 376 -23.11 -0.87 43.73
C SER A 376 -23.63 -2.08 44.52
N ILE A 377 -23.17 -3.28 44.15
CA ILE A 377 -23.61 -4.55 44.74
C ILE A 377 -22.60 -5.01 45.78
N GLU A 378 -23.03 -5.15 47.03
CA GLU A 378 -22.23 -5.81 48.07
C GLU A 378 -22.21 -7.32 47.81
N LEU A 379 -21.00 -7.88 47.62
CA LEU A 379 -20.86 -9.25 47.11
C LEU A 379 -21.24 -10.32 48.11
N ALA A 380 -20.82 -10.20 49.36
CA ALA A 380 -21.08 -11.23 50.38
C ALA A 380 -22.58 -11.58 50.51
N PRO A 381 -23.50 -10.61 50.73
CA PRO A 381 -24.93 -10.92 50.82
C PRO A 381 -25.52 -11.37 49.48
N PHE A 382 -25.04 -10.83 48.36
CA PHE A 382 -25.49 -11.22 47.02
C PHE A 382 -25.15 -12.68 46.70
N LEU A 383 -23.92 -13.12 46.99
CA LEU A 383 -23.46 -14.48 46.73
C LEU A 383 -24.20 -15.50 47.60
N VAL A 384 -24.49 -15.17 48.87
CA VAL A 384 -25.33 -16.01 49.74
C VAL A 384 -26.71 -16.22 49.12
N GLN A 385 -27.38 -15.14 48.73
CA GLN A 385 -28.70 -15.22 48.09
C GLN A 385 -28.66 -16.02 46.78
N LEU A 386 -27.62 -15.83 45.95
CA LEU A 386 -27.46 -16.57 44.71
C LEU A 386 -27.35 -18.08 44.96
N LEU A 387 -26.54 -18.48 45.95
CA LEU A 387 -26.32 -19.88 46.28
C LEU A 387 -27.56 -20.52 46.92
N GLU A 388 -28.31 -19.79 47.74
CA GLU A 388 -29.61 -20.25 48.27
C GLU A 388 -30.57 -20.55 47.13
N HIS A 389 -30.73 -19.62 46.17
CA HIS A 389 -31.61 -19.83 45.00
C HIS A 389 -31.13 -21.01 44.14
N PHE A 390 -29.82 -21.13 43.92
CA PHE A 390 -29.24 -22.22 43.13
C PHE A 390 -29.48 -23.58 43.79
N THR A 391 -29.30 -23.68 45.10
CA THR A 391 -29.52 -24.94 45.84
C THR A 391 -31.00 -25.29 46.01
N MET A 392 -31.92 -24.31 46.03
CA MET A 392 -33.36 -24.57 45.95
C MET A 392 -33.76 -25.20 44.61
N ALA A 393 -33.18 -24.74 43.51
CA ALA A 393 -33.42 -25.32 42.18
C ALA A 393 -32.72 -26.67 41.99
N GLN A 394 -31.58 -26.87 42.67
CA GLN A 394 -30.76 -28.07 42.57
C GLN A 394 -30.33 -28.55 43.96
N PRO A 395 -31.21 -29.29 44.68
CA PRO A 395 -30.94 -29.72 46.06
C PRO A 395 -29.67 -30.56 46.22
N GLU A 396 -29.30 -31.31 45.18
CA GLU A 396 -28.07 -32.13 45.15
C GLU A 396 -26.79 -31.30 45.18
N ALA A 397 -26.84 -30.02 44.82
CA ALA A 397 -25.70 -29.11 44.88
C ALA A 397 -25.43 -28.59 46.30
N ALA A 398 -26.35 -28.84 47.25
CA ALA A 398 -26.18 -28.44 48.65
C ALA A 398 -24.95 -29.11 49.27
N GLY A 399 -24.03 -28.30 49.81
CA GLY A 399 -22.77 -28.76 50.40
C GLY A 399 -21.64 -29.05 49.39
N ALA A 400 -21.90 -28.97 48.09
CA ALA A 400 -20.88 -29.14 47.05
C ALA A 400 -20.18 -27.84 46.63
N ILE A 401 -20.82 -26.69 46.89
CA ILE A 401 -20.31 -25.37 46.53
C ILE A 401 -19.69 -24.69 47.75
N HIS A 402 -18.41 -24.34 47.68
CA HIS A 402 -17.72 -23.53 48.70
C HIS A 402 -17.60 -22.08 48.21
N CYS A 403 -17.96 -21.11 49.07
CA CYS A 403 -17.92 -19.69 48.73
C CYS A 403 -16.96 -18.94 49.65
N GLU A 404 -16.00 -18.24 49.06
CA GLU A 404 -15.03 -17.39 49.76
C GLU A 404 -15.16 -15.98 49.19
N SER A 405 -15.65 -15.05 50.01
CA SER A 405 -15.73 -13.63 49.66
C SER A 405 -15.13 -12.77 50.77
N PRO A 406 -14.21 -11.85 50.47
CA PRO A 406 -13.77 -10.86 51.43
C PRO A 406 -14.96 -9.98 51.86
N ALA A 407 -14.98 -9.58 53.12
CA ALA A 407 -16.01 -8.68 53.65
C ALA A 407 -15.88 -7.26 53.04
N GLY A 408 -17.00 -6.57 52.86
CA GLY A 408 -17.03 -5.16 52.44
C GLY A 408 -16.70 -4.89 50.96
N CYS A 409 -16.54 -5.92 50.13
CA CYS A 409 -16.29 -5.73 48.70
C CYS A 409 -17.58 -5.41 47.93
N ARG A 410 -17.54 -4.32 47.15
CA ARG A 410 -18.66 -3.88 46.30
C ARG A 410 -18.25 -3.90 44.83
N LEU A 411 -19.11 -4.48 43.99
CA LEU A 411 -18.93 -4.54 42.54
C LEU A 411 -19.94 -3.62 41.86
N LEU A 412 -19.48 -2.77 40.93
CA LEU A 412 -20.38 -1.96 40.11
C LEU A 412 -20.89 -2.79 38.92
N PHE A 413 -22.14 -3.26 38.98
CA PHE A 413 -22.71 -4.15 37.97
C PHE A 413 -24.24 -4.05 37.95
N ASP A 414 -24.88 -4.45 36.85
CA ASP A 414 -26.33 -4.68 36.83
C ASP A 414 -26.68 -5.97 37.58
N ARG A 415 -27.48 -5.89 38.64
CA ARG A 415 -27.76 -7.04 39.52
C ARG A 415 -28.38 -8.22 38.79
N GLY A 416 -29.28 -7.98 37.84
CA GLY A 416 -29.89 -9.05 37.04
C GLY A 416 -28.87 -9.72 36.14
N HIS A 417 -28.02 -8.92 35.48
CA HIS A 417 -26.93 -9.45 34.65
C HIS A 417 -25.95 -10.27 35.48
N LEU A 418 -25.57 -9.83 36.68
CA LEU A 418 -24.64 -10.54 37.55
C LEU A 418 -25.20 -11.90 38.00
N THR A 419 -26.49 -11.94 38.37
CA THR A 419 -27.19 -13.18 38.72
C THR A 419 -27.15 -14.18 37.56
N GLN A 420 -27.40 -13.72 36.33
CA GLN A 420 -27.40 -14.58 35.16
C GLN A 420 -26.00 -15.06 34.77
N VAL A 421 -24.99 -14.18 34.81
CA VAL A 421 -23.58 -14.54 34.54
C VAL A 421 -23.13 -15.62 35.53
N LEU A 422 -23.26 -15.38 36.82
CA LEU A 422 -22.80 -16.35 37.82
C LEU A 422 -23.67 -17.62 37.83
N GLY A 423 -24.98 -17.51 37.59
CA GLY A 423 -25.86 -18.67 37.43
C GLY A 423 -25.41 -19.60 36.29
N ASN A 424 -25.06 -19.04 35.14
CA ASN A 424 -24.53 -19.81 34.00
C ASN A 424 -23.19 -20.48 34.32
N LEU A 425 -22.29 -19.75 34.98
CA LEU A 425 -20.99 -20.30 35.39
C LEU A 425 -21.14 -21.40 36.44
N LEU A 426 -21.98 -21.22 37.45
CA LEU A 426 -22.26 -22.21 38.49
C LEU A 426 -22.94 -23.46 37.92
N ALA A 427 -23.90 -23.30 37.01
CA ALA A 427 -24.55 -24.41 36.33
C ALA A 427 -23.54 -25.24 35.51
N ASN A 428 -22.62 -24.58 34.81
CA ASN A 428 -21.56 -25.27 34.08
C ASN A 428 -20.57 -25.98 35.02
N ALA A 429 -20.11 -25.29 36.07
CA ALA A 429 -19.21 -25.85 37.07
C ALA A 429 -19.81 -27.09 37.76
N TRP A 430 -21.09 -27.03 38.13
CA TRP A 430 -21.81 -28.16 38.71
C TRP A 430 -22.01 -29.31 37.72
N ARG A 431 -22.27 -29.01 36.44
CA ARG A 431 -22.48 -30.03 35.41
C ARG A 431 -21.21 -30.84 35.14
N HIS A 432 -20.06 -30.17 35.08
CA HIS A 432 -18.78 -30.76 34.67
C HIS A 432 -17.85 -31.14 35.85
N GLY A 433 -18.11 -30.64 37.06
CA GLY A 433 -17.41 -31.04 38.27
C GLY A 433 -17.79 -32.44 38.78
N SER A 434 -17.01 -32.95 39.74
CA SER A 434 -17.17 -34.30 40.30
C SER A 434 -18.41 -34.48 41.18
N ARG A 435 -19.12 -33.38 41.48
CA ARG A 435 -20.32 -33.30 42.36
C ARG A 435 -20.09 -33.73 43.81
N ARG A 436 -18.84 -33.77 44.26
CA ARG A 436 -18.48 -34.03 45.66
C ARG A 436 -18.51 -32.74 46.49
N PRO A 437 -18.53 -32.84 47.83
CA PRO A 437 -18.33 -31.68 48.69
C PRO A 437 -17.07 -30.89 48.31
N GLY A 438 -17.22 -29.60 48.03
CA GLY A 438 -16.13 -28.71 47.59
C GLY A 438 -15.70 -28.84 46.12
N SER A 439 -16.44 -29.58 45.29
CA SER A 439 -16.16 -29.73 43.85
C SER A 439 -16.31 -28.42 43.06
N VAL A 440 -17.12 -27.48 43.56
CA VAL A 440 -17.26 -26.13 42.98
C VAL A 440 -16.83 -25.11 44.03
N ARG A 441 -15.97 -24.16 43.65
CA ARG A 441 -15.51 -23.07 44.50
C ARG A 441 -15.77 -21.73 43.83
N LEU A 442 -16.44 -20.84 44.56
CA LEU A 442 -16.66 -19.46 44.18
C LEU A 442 -15.76 -18.56 45.03
N GLN A 443 -14.79 -17.89 44.42
CA GLN A 443 -13.83 -17.05 45.12
C GLN A 443 -13.89 -15.61 44.61
N ALA A 444 -14.03 -14.65 45.52
CA ALA A 444 -13.87 -13.24 45.22
C ALA A 444 -12.51 -12.73 45.71
N GLY A 445 -11.88 -11.84 44.95
CA GLY A 445 -10.63 -11.19 45.33
C GLY A 445 -10.48 -9.82 44.69
N VAL A 446 -9.61 -8.99 45.28
CA VAL A 446 -9.30 -7.64 44.76
C VAL A 446 -7.86 -7.62 44.29
N ALA A 447 -7.61 -7.08 43.09
CA ALA A 447 -6.28 -6.88 42.54
C ALA A 447 -6.26 -5.59 41.69
N GLU A 448 -5.31 -4.69 41.95
CA GLU A 448 -5.00 -3.51 41.12
C GLU A 448 -6.26 -2.74 40.65
N ASP A 449 -7.15 -2.40 41.60
CA ASP A 449 -8.43 -1.67 41.39
C ASP A 449 -9.56 -2.42 40.64
N CYS A 450 -9.38 -3.72 40.40
CA CYS A 450 -10.42 -4.59 39.86
C CYS A 450 -10.87 -5.63 40.88
N LEU A 451 -12.16 -5.97 40.80
CA LEU A 451 -12.72 -7.09 41.51
C LEU A 451 -12.74 -8.33 40.61
N ILE A 452 -12.21 -9.44 41.10
CA ILE A 452 -12.12 -10.70 40.38
C ILE A 452 -13.01 -11.74 41.09
N LEU A 453 -14.05 -12.20 40.39
CA LEU A 453 -14.85 -13.36 40.79
C LEU A 453 -14.39 -14.58 40.01
N ARG A 454 -14.07 -15.67 40.70
CA ARG A 454 -13.62 -16.94 40.13
C ARG A 454 -14.61 -18.04 40.43
N VAL A 455 -15.09 -18.71 39.40
CA VAL A 455 -15.84 -19.97 39.51
C VAL A 455 -14.90 -21.09 39.10
N ILE A 456 -14.62 -22.01 40.02
CA ILE A 456 -13.63 -23.07 39.89
C ILE A 456 -14.33 -24.42 40.07
N ASP A 457 -14.22 -25.31 39.10
CA ASP A 457 -14.59 -26.72 39.26
C ASP A 457 -13.39 -27.67 39.24
N ASP A 458 -13.57 -28.87 39.79
CA ASP A 458 -12.60 -29.97 39.80
C ASP A 458 -12.75 -30.92 38.60
N GLY A 459 -13.45 -30.48 37.55
CA GLY A 459 -13.62 -31.23 36.32
C GLY A 459 -12.36 -31.27 35.45
N PRO A 460 -12.40 -32.00 34.32
CA PRO A 460 -11.26 -32.15 33.42
C PRO A 460 -10.86 -30.84 32.70
N GLY A 461 -11.65 -29.78 32.86
CA GLY A 461 -11.50 -28.53 32.12
C GLY A 461 -11.83 -28.69 30.64
N VAL A 462 -11.35 -27.74 29.84
CA VAL A 462 -11.60 -27.65 28.40
C VAL A 462 -10.33 -27.98 27.61
N ALA A 463 -10.46 -28.87 26.62
CA ALA A 463 -9.39 -29.24 25.71
C ALA A 463 -8.82 -28.01 24.98
N GLU A 464 -7.49 -27.96 24.76
CA GLU A 464 -6.80 -26.79 24.20
C GLU A 464 -7.37 -26.33 22.84
N ALA A 465 -7.76 -27.28 21.98
CA ALA A 465 -8.38 -27.00 20.69
C ALA A 465 -9.72 -26.24 20.80
N ASP A 466 -10.45 -26.44 21.90
CA ASP A 466 -11.80 -25.91 22.11
C ASP A 466 -11.81 -24.59 22.88
N GLN A 467 -10.71 -24.21 23.52
CA GLN A 467 -10.64 -23.02 24.38
C GLN A 467 -10.93 -21.71 23.63
N SER A 468 -10.50 -21.60 22.37
CA SER A 468 -10.76 -20.43 21.53
C SER A 468 -12.24 -20.25 21.17
N ARG A 469 -13.03 -21.32 21.26
CA ARG A 469 -14.44 -21.39 20.85
C ARG A 469 -15.42 -21.44 22.01
N LEU A 470 -14.93 -21.47 23.25
CA LEU A 470 -15.76 -21.59 24.47
C LEU A 470 -16.88 -20.56 24.60
N PHE A 471 -16.63 -19.36 24.10
CA PHE A 471 -17.58 -18.25 24.13
C PHE A 471 -18.26 -18.03 22.78
N GLU A 472 -18.06 -18.92 21.80
CA GLU A 472 -18.86 -18.90 20.57
C GLU A 472 -20.28 -19.38 20.87
N PRO A 473 -21.31 -18.76 20.27
CA PRO A 473 -22.68 -19.20 20.45
C PRO A 473 -22.90 -20.62 19.91
N PHE A 474 -23.70 -21.42 20.62
CA PHE A 474 -24.01 -22.83 20.33
C PHE A 474 -22.83 -23.79 20.46
N PHE A 475 -21.67 -23.33 20.92
CA PHE A 475 -20.57 -24.22 21.19
C PHE A 475 -20.84 -24.99 22.48
N THR A 476 -20.89 -26.32 22.38
CA THR A 476 -20.96 -27.22 23.52
C THR A 476 -20.35 -28.58 23.17
N THR A 477 -19.74 -29.22 24.15
CA THR A 477 -19.28 -30.61 24.08
C THR A 477 -20.30 -31.59 24.65
N ASP A 478 -21.42 -31.08 25.19
CA ASP A 478 -22.48 -31.86 25.81
C ASP A 478 -23.77 -31.81 24.95
N SER A 479 -24.28 -32.99 24.60
CA SER A 479 -25.52 -33.19 23.86
C SER A 479 -26.77 -32.56 24.51
N ALA A 480 -26.75 -32.32 25.83
CA ALA A 480 -27.85 -31.71 26.57
C ALA A 480 -27.73 -30.18 26.72
N GLY A 481 -26.58 -29.58 26.38
CA GLY A 481 -26.33 -28.15 26.52
C GLY A 481 -26.86 -27.32 25.35
N SER A 482 -27.35 -26.10 25.61
CA SER A 482 -27.73 -25.14 24.55
C SER A 482 -26.52 -24.49 23.86
N GLY A 483 -25.35 -24.50 24.51
CA GLY A 483 -24.16 -23.79 24.05
C GLY A 483 -24.29 -22.25 24.07
N LEU A 484 -25.35 -21.70 24.66
CA LEU A 484 -25.59 -20.26 24.74
C LEU A 484 -25.16 -19.65 26.08
N GLY A 485 -25.12 -20.43 27.17
CA GLY A 485 -24.88 -19.91 28.51
C GLY A 485 -23.57 -19.11 28.68
N LEU A 486 -22.45 -19.62 28.17
CA LEU A 486 -21.15 -18.92 28.24
C LEU A 486 -21.12 -17.69 27.32
N TYR A 487 -21.72 -17.78 26.14
CA TYR A 487 -21.84 -16.66 25.22
C TYR A 487 -22.63 -15.51 25.85
N ILE A 488 -23.81 -15.81 26.42
CA ILE A 488 -24.65 -14.84 27.14
C ILE A 488 -23.88 -14.25 28.32
N ALA A 489 -23.20 -15.08 29.12
CA ALA A 489 -22.41 -14.60 30.25
C ALA A 489 -21.32 -13.60 29.81
N ARG A 490 -20.68 -13.83 28.67
CA ARG A 490 -19.68 -12.91 28.10
C ARG A 490 -20.31 -11.61 27.60
N GLU A 491 -21.40 -11.67 26.85
CA GLU A 491 -22.10 -10.47 26.37
C GLU A 491 -22.61 -9.59 27.52
N LEU A 492 -23.12 -10.21 28.59
CA LEU A 492 -23.59 -9.49 29.79
C LEU A 492 -22.43 -8.88 30.59
N ALA A 493 -21.28 -9.55 30.65
CA ALA A 493 -20.06 -9.00 31.24
C ALA A 493 -19.58 -7.78 30.44
N GLU A 494 -19.44 -7.92 29.12
CA GLU A 494 -19.00 -6.83 28.23
C GLU A 494 -19.96 -5.63 28.28
N ALA A 495 -21.27 -5.85 28.39
CA ALA A 495 -22.27 -4.78 28.57
C ALA A 495 -22.10 -3.99 29.89
N ASN A 496 -21.46 -4.60 30.89
CA ASN A 496 -21.14 -3.98 32.18
C ASN A 496 -19.70 -3.45 32.27
N ASP A 497 -18.98 -3.32 31.15
CA ASP A 497 -17.56 -2.98 31.11
C ASP A 497 -16.69 -3.95 31.94
N ALA A 498 -17.14 -5.20 32.04
CA ALA A 498 -16.42 -6.27 32.71
C ALA A 498 -15.91 -7.30 31.69
N ARG A 499 -14.89 -8.05 32.09
CA ARG A 499 -14.26 -9.09 31.26
C ARG A 499 -14.51 -10.47 31.84
N LEU A 500 -14.95 -11.41 31.00
CA LEU A 500 -15.11 -12.83 31.36
C LEU A 500 -14.10 -13.67 30.58
N ASP A 501 -13.19 -14.35 31.29
CA ASP A 501 -12.16 -15.22 30.69
C ASP A 501 -12.16 -16.63 31.30
N TYR A 502 -11.60 -17.59 30.55
CA TYR A 502 -11.25 -18.92 31.04
C TYR A 502 -9.75 -18.99 31.39
N SER A 503 -9.37 -19.71 32.45
CA SER A 503 -8.00 -19.79 32.97
C SER A 503 -7.56 -21.24 33.20
N PRO A 504 -6.88 -21.90 32.25
CA PRO A 504 -6.38 -23.26 32.46
C PRO A 504 -5.27 -23.32 33.53
N PRO A 505 -4.99 -24.50 34.14
CA PRO A 505 -5.65 -25.80 33.95
C PRO A 505 -6.94 -25.96 34.78
N GLY A 506 -7.85 -26.83 34.33
CA GLY A 506 -9.14 -27.11 35.00
C GLY A 506 -10.25 -26.13 34.63
N GLY A 507 -11.43 -26.29 35.23
CA GLY A 507 -12.62 -25.47 34.95
C GLY A 507 -12.64 -24.15 35.71
N VAL A 508 -11.75 -23.21 35.36
CA VAL A 508 -11.68 -21.89 36.03
C VAL A 508 -12.18 -20.78 35.11
N PHE A 509 -13.28 -20.13 35.49
CA PHE A 509 -13.79 -18.92 34.84
C PHE A 509 -13.61 -17.70 35.75
N ARG A 510 -13.16 -16.59 35.17
CA ARG A 510 -12.86 -15.34 35.89
C ARG A 510 -13.69 -14.19 35.32
N LEU A 511 -14.55 -13.60 36.13
CA LEU A 511 -15.22 -12.33 35.85
C LEU A 511 -14.44 -11.20 36.53
N ILE A 512 -13.96 -10.25 35.75
CA ILE A 512 -13.14 -9.11 36.19
C ILE A 512 -13.97 -7.85 35.94
N GLY A 513 -14.34 -7.14 37.01
CA GLY A 513 -15.15 -5.92 36.93
C GLY A 513 -14.62 -4.81 37.83
N HIS A 514 -15.21 -3.62 37.68
CA HIS A 514 -14.79 -2.43 38.44
C HIS A 514 -15.24 -2.50 39.90
N LEU A 515 -14.32 -2.18 40.80
CA LEU A 515 -14.65 -1.96 42.21
C LEU A 515 -15.57 -0.73 42.33
N ALA A 516 -16.61 -0.82 43.14
CA ALA A 516 -17.37 0.36 43.54
C ALA A 516 -16.69 0.99 44.77
N TYR A 517 -16.16 2.20 44.62
CA TYR A 517 -15.75 3.03 45.75
C TYR A 517 -16.99 3.80 46.26
N ASP A 518 -17.13 3.90 47.58
CA ASP A 518 -18.24 4.63 48.23
C ASP A 518 -18.26 6.13 47.88
#